data_AF-A0A1A6H1Q8-F1
#
_entry.id   AF-A0A1A6H1Q8-F1
#
_cell.length_a   1.000
_cell.length_b   1.000
_cell.length_c   1.000
_cell.angle_alpha   90.00
_cell.angle_beta   90.00
_cell.angle_gamma   90.00
#
_symmetry.space_group_name_H-M   'P 1'
#
loop_
_entity.id
_entity.type
_entity.pdbx_description
1 polymer ?
#
loop_
_entity_poly.entity_id
_entity_poly.type
_entity_poly.pdbx_seq_one_letter_code
_entity_poly.pdbx_strand_id
1 'polypeptide(L)'
;MSAIQAAWPSGTECIAKYNFHGTAEQDLPFCKGDVLTIVAVTKDPNWYKAKNKVGREGIIPANYVQKREGVKAGTKLSLMPPEQRHYTTDADGLCTRLIKPKVMEGTVAAQDEFYRSGWALNMKELKLLQTIGKGEFGDVMLGDYRGNKVAVKCIKNDATAQAFLAEASVMTQLRHNNLVQLLGVIVEEKGGLYIVTEYMAKGSLVDYLRSRGRSVLGGDCLLKFSL
;
A
#
# COMPACT_ATOMS: atom_id res chain seq x y z
N MET A 1 21.80 -20.44 11.73
CA MET A 1 20.54 -21.01 12.25
C MET A 1 19.40 -20.22 11.65
N SER A 2 18.63 -20.77 10.70
CA SER A 2 17.47 -20.04 10.16
C SER A 2 16.40 -20.02 11.25
N ALA A 3 16.03 -18.85 11.73
CA ALA A 3 14.89 -18.71 12.62
C ALA A 3 13.69 -19.38 11.96
N ILE A 4 13.12 -20.39 12.61
CA ILE A 4 11.87 -21.02 12.17
C ILE A 4 10.83 -19.89 12.18
N GLN A 5 10.43 -19.45 10.99
CA GLN A 5 9.44 -18.40 10.85
C GLN A 5 8.13 -18.96 11.41
N ALA A 6 7.62 -18.33 12.48
CA ALA A 6 6.38 -18.78 13.09
C ALA A 6 5.26 -18.81 12.05
N ALA A 7 4.51 -19.92 12.03
CA ALA A 7 3.40 -20.15 11.13
C ALA A 7 2.37 -19.00 11.19
N TRP A 8 1.87 -18.55 10.04
CA TRP A 8 0.94 -17.43 10.00
C TRP A 8 -0.46 -17.84 10.48
N PRO A 9 -1.10 -17.08 11.39
CA PRO A 9 -2.44 -17.37 11.87
C PRO A 9 -3.50 -17.16 10.79
N SER A 10 -4.67 -17.80 10.98
CA SER A 10 -5.84 -17.56 10.13
C SER A 10 -6.24 -16.08 10.14
N GLY A 11 -6.68 -15.56 8.99
CA GLY A 11 -7.00 -14.16 8.79
C GLY A 11 -5.80 -13.27 8.44
N THR A 12 -4.57 -13.78 8.52
CA THR A 12 -3.37 -13.05 8.09
C THR A 12 -3.48 -12.67 6.62
N GLU A 13 -3.28 -11.40 6.29
CA GLU A 13 -3.15 -10.98 4.90
C GLU A 13 -1.72 -11.10 4.42
N CYS A 14 -1.58 -11.48 3.16
CA CYS A 14 -0.31 -11.53 2.48
C CYS A 14 -0.47 -11.02 1.04
N ILE A 15 0.62 -10.51 0.49
CA ILE A 15 0.70 -10.00 -0.87
C ILE A 15 1.59 -10.92 -1.71
N ALA A 16 1.18 -11.24 -2.93
CA ALA A 16 1.95 -12.05 -3.85
C ALA A 16 3.19 -11.30 -4.36
N LYS A 17 4.38 -11.90 -4.24
CA LYS A 17 5.63 -11.36 -4.80
C LYS A 17 5.83 -11.74 -6.27
N TYR A 18 5.25 -12.86 -6.67
CA TYR A 18 5.37 -13.44 -8.02
C TYR A 18 4.02 -13.97 -8.49
N ASN A 19 3.91 -14.25 -9.79
CA ASN A 19 2.78 -15.01 -10.33
C ASN A 19 2.93 -16.48 -9.93
N PHE A 20 1.81 -17.13 -9.62
CA PHE A 20 1.75 -18.57 -9.38
C PHE A 20 0.65 -19.17 -10.22
N HIS A 21 1.00 -20.13 -11.08
CA HIS A 21 0.08 -20.74 -12.03
C HIS A 21 -0.58 -22.03 -11.50
N GLY A 22 -0.16 -22.50 -10.32
CA GLY A 22 -0.53 -23.82 -9.80
C GLY A 22 0.30 -24.94 -10.42
N THR A 23 0.54 -25.97 -9.61
CA THR A 23 1.21 -27.21 -9.97
C THR A 23 0.31 -28.44 -9.76
N ALA A 24 -0.73 -28.29 -8.94
CA ALA A 24 -1.74 -29.30 -8.63
C ALA A 24 -3.16 -28.69 -8.66
N GLU A 25 -4.19 -29.54 -8.74
CA GLU A 25 -5.60 -29.12 -8.80
C GLU A 25 -6.07 -28.38 -7.54
N GLN A 26 -5.47 -28.68 -6.39
CA GLN A 26 -5.74 -28.05 -5.10
C GLN A 26 -5.07 -26.68 -4.93
N ASP A 27 -4.20 -26.28 -5.86
CA ASP A 27 -3.47 -25.03 -5.79
C ASP A 27 -4.39 -23.86 -6.12
N LEU A 28 -4.11 -22.70 -5.53
CA LEU A 28 -4.80 -21.46 -5.84
C LEU A 28 -3.87 -20.58 -6.68
N PRO A 29 -4.07 -20.48 -8.02
CA PRO A 29 -3.32 -19.56 -8.84
C PRO A 29 -3.60 -18.10 -8.48
N PHE A 30 -2.58 -17.26 -8.60
CA PHE A 30 -2.68 -15.81 -8.35
C PHE A 30 -1.64 -15.03 -9.16
N CYS A 31 -1.91 -13.74 -9.33
CA CYS A 31 -1.00 -12.80 -9.96
C CYS A 31 -0.13 -12.09 -8.93
N LYS A 32 1.03 -11.62 -9.36
CA LYS A 32 1.91 -10.77 -8.56
C LYS A 32 1.12 -9.59 -8.03
N GLY A 33 1.27 -9.41 -6.72
CA GLY A 33 0.66 -8.44 -5.85
C GLY A 33 -0.85 -8.51 -5.69
N ASP A 34 -1.46 -9.66 -6.01
CA ASP A 34 -2.75 -10.01 -5.43
C ASP A 34 -2.64 -10.10 -3.90
N VAL A 35 -3.71 -9.72 -3.21
CA VAL A 35 -3.85 -9.89 -1.76
C VAL A 35 -4.60 -11.19 -1.49
N LEU A 36 -4.04 -12.00 -0.60
CA LEU A 36 -4.54 -13.31 -0.21
C LEU A 36 -4.68 -13.35 1.31
N THR A 37 -5.73 -14.00 1.80
CA THR A 37 -5.97 -14.19 3.23
C THR A 37 -5.66 -15.63 3.60
N ILE A 38 -4.76 -15.83 4.57
CA ILE A 38 -4.43 -17.14 5.10
C ILE A 38 -5.66 -17.72 5.82
N VAL A 39 -6.05 -18.93 5.41
CA VAL A 39 -7.14 -19.69 6.04
C VAL A 39 -6.54 -20.63 7.09
N ALA A 40 -5.52 -21.39 6.74
CA ALA A 40 -4.86 -22.35 7.62
C ALA A 40 -3.44 -22.69 7.14
N VAL A 41 -2.61 -23.17 8.06
CA VAL A 41 -1.29 -23.74 7.76
C VAL A 41 -1.48 -25.21 7.36
N THR A 42 -0.72 -25.69 6.37
CA THR A 42 -0.77 -27.11 5.98
C THR A 42 0.20 -27.95 6.84
N LYS A 43 0.29 -29.26 6.58
CA LYS A 43 1.31 -30.10 7.22
C LYS A 43 2.74 -29.69 6.82
N ASP A 44 2.90 -29.11 5.62
CA ASP A 44 4.18 -28.60 5.13
C ASP A 44 4.27 -27.09 5.42
N PRO A 45 5.27 -26.63 6.20
CA PRO A 45 5.48 -25.20 6.49
C PRO A 45 5.70 -24.33 5.25
N ASN A 46 6.05 -24.92 4.11
CA ASN A 46 6.21 -24.19 2.85
C ASN A 46 4.90 -23.89 2.14
N TRP A 47 3.77 -24.40 2.64
CA TRP A 47 2.46 -24.28 2.00
C TRP A 47 1.38 -23.85 2.98
N TYR A 48 0.53 -22.92 2.53
CA TYR A 48 -0.63 -22.42 3.25
C TYR A 48 -1.90 -22.70 2.46
N LYS A 49 -3.00 -22.93 3.15
CA LYS A 49 -4.34 -22.76 2.57
C LYS A 49 -4.71 -21.28 2.67
N ALA A 50 -5.08 -20.67 1.56
CA ALA A 50 -5.45 -19.26 1.49
C ALA A 50 -6.72 -19.04 0.67
N LYS A 51 -7.26 -17.83 0.77
CA LYS A 51 -8.45 -17.34 0.08
C LYS A 51 -8.13 -16.07 -0.70
N ASN A 52 -8.60 -15.95 -1.94
CA ASN A 52 -8.46 -14.73 -2.72
C ASN A 52 -9.65 -13.77 -2.54
N LYS A 53 -9.56 -12.57 -3.13
CA LYS A 53 -10.61 -11.53 -3.08
C LYS A 53 -11.99 -11.96 -3.62
N VAL A 54 -12.04 -12.97 -4.49
CA VAL A 54 -13.29 -13.52 -5.06
C VAL A 54 -13.86 -14.63 -4.18
N GLY A 55 -13.13 -15.02 -3.14
CA GLY A 55 -13.51 -16.03 -2.18
C GLY A 55 -13.12 -17.46 -2.56
N ARG A 56 -12.33 -17.66 -3.62
CA ARG A 56 -11.79 -18.97 -3.97
C ARG A 56 -10.68 -19.33 -2.98
N GLU A 57 -10.67 -20.59 -2.57
CA GLU A 57 -9.67 -21.15 -1.66
C GLU A 57 -8.79 -22.18 -2.37
N GLY A 58 -7.57 -22.32 -1.89
CA GLY A 58 -6.65 -23.37 -2.31
C GLY A 58 -5.28 -23.19 -1.68
N ILE A 59 -4.33 -23.98 -2.15
CA ILE A 59 -2.99 -24.07 -1.58
C ILE A 59 -2.04 -23.08 -2.28
N ILE A 60 -1.24 -22.37 -1.49
CA ILE A 60 -0.27 -21.39 -1.97
C ILE A 60 1.12 -21.60 -1.34
N PRO A 61 2.21 -21.38 -2.08
CA PRO A 61 3.55 -21.52 -1.55
C PRO A 61 3.99 -20.28 -0.76
N ALA A 62 4.48 -20.50 0.47
CA ALA A 62 4.86 -19.45 1.42
C ALA A 62 5.92 -18.48 0.86
N ASN A 63 6.88 -19.00 0.10
CA ASN A 63 7.96 -18.21 -0.50
C ASN A 63 7.49 -17.29 -1.64
N TYR A 64 6.28 -17.48 -2.18
CA TYR A 64 5.70 -16.62 -3.23
C TYR A 64 4.95 -15.43 -2.66
N VAL A 65 4.69 -15.42 -1.36
CA VAL A 65 3.92 -14.37 -0.70
C VAL A 65 4.76 -13.68 0.37
N GLN A 66 4.27 -12.53 0.80
CA GLN A 66 4.84 -11.73 1.87
C GLN A 66 3.74 -11.29 2.80
N LYS A 67 3.94 -11.45 4.10
CA LYS A 67 2.97 -11.03 5.10
C LYS A 67 2.76 -9.51 4.99
N ARG A 68 1.49 -9.08 5.02
CA ARG A 68 1.11 -7.68 5.08
C ARG A 68 0.76 -7.34 6.53
N GLU A 69 1.51 -6.42 7.12
CA GLU A 69 1.37 -6.04 8.53
C GLU A 69 1.38 -4.52 8.69
N GLY A 70 0.72 -4.01 9.73
CA GLY A 70 0.79 -2.60 10.06
C GLY A 70 2.22 -2.17 10.40
N VAL A 71 2.65 -1.03 9.87
CA VAL A 71 3.93 -0.41 10.25
C VAL A 71 3.80 0.07 11.69
N LYS A 72 4.67 -0.43 12.58
CA LYS A 72 4.54 -0.23 14.03
C LYS A 72 4.58 1.25 14.41
N ALA A 73 3.62 1.66 15.24
CA ALA A 73 3.64 2.96 15.89
C ALA A 73 4.90 3.08 16.77
N GLY A 74 5.82 3.99 16.43
CA GLY A 74 7.09 4.19 17.12
C GLY A 74 8.34 3.91 16.27
N THR A 75 8.21 3.24 15.12
CA THR A 75 9.32 3.15 14.17
C THR A 75 9.58 4.55 13.59
N LYS A 76 10.76 5.12 13.83
CA LYS A 76 11.13 6.42 13.27
C LYS A 76 11.53 6.26 11.81
N LEU A 77 10.56 6.42 10.92
CA LEU A 77 10.79 6.32 9.48
C LEU A 77 11.58 7.53 8.98
N SER A 78 12.56 7.25 8.13
CA SER A 78 13.37 8.27 7.44
C SER A 78 13.19 8.16 5.93
N LEU A 79 13.18 9.32 5.28
CA LEU A 79 13.21 9.45 3.82
C LEU A 79 14.55 10.05 3.42
N MET A 80 15.10 9.62 2.28
CA MET A 80 16.34 10.18 1.77
C MET A 80 16.10 11.66 1.41
N PRO A 81 16.88 12.60 1.96
CA PRO A 81 16.80 14.02 1.63
C PRO A 81 17.06 14.28 0.15
N PRO A 82 16.41 15.29 -0.46
CA PRO A 82 16.57 15.63 -1.88
C PRO A 82 18.01 15.90 -2.28
N GLU A 83 18.72 16.68 -1.46
CA GLU A 83 20.12 17.05 -1.69
C GLU A 83 21.01 15.81 -1.85
N GLN A 84 20.73 14.75 -1.07
CA GLN A 84 21.51 13.51 -1.14
C GLN A 84 21.20 12.69 -2.41
N ARG A 85 20.00 12.81 -2.99
CA ARG A 85 19.59 12.01 -4.16
C ARG A 85 20.45 12.31 -5.37
N HIS A 86 20.69 13.59 -5.68
CA HIS A 86 21.55 14.00 -6.78
C HIS A 86 22.93 13.36 -6.66
N TYR A 87 23.51 13.46 -5.47
CA TYR A 87 24.85 12.95 -5.19
C TYR A 87 24.98 11.42 -5.17
N THR A 88 23.88 10.67 -5.13
CA THR A 88 23.92 9.20 -5.31
C THR A 88 24.07 8.80 -6.77
N THR A 89 23.60 9.65 -7.68
CA THR A 89 23.64 9.42 -9.14
C THR A 89 24.95 9.91 -9.74
N ASP A 90 25.36 11.12 -9.38
CA ASP A 90 26.59 11.77 -9.84
C ASP A 90 27.36 12.32 -8.64
N ALA A 91 28.69 12.31 -8.66
CA ALA A 91 29.46 12.96 -7.61
C ALA A 91 29.36 14.49 -7.70
N ASP A 92 29.17 15.06 -8.89
CA ASP A 92 29.01 16.50 -9.15
C ASP A 92 29.99 17.38 -8.35
N GLY A 93 31.28 17.06 -8.46
CA GLY A 93 32.37 17.77 -7.77
C GLY A 93 32.71 17.25 -6.38
N LEU A 94 31.95 16.29 -5.82
CA LEU A 94 32.35 15.55 -4.62
C LEU A 94 33.50 14.56 -4.92
N CYS A 95 34.25 14.19 -3.88
CA CYS A 95 35.33 13.21 -4.02
C CYS A 95 34.85 11.83 -4.49
N THR A 96 33.60 11.48 -4.17
CA THR A 96 32.90 10.29 -4.67
C THR A 96 31.40 10.51 -4.57
N ARG A 97 30.64 9.80 -5.40
CA ARG A 97 29.18 9.73 -5.27
C ARG A 97 28.79 9.07 -3.94
N LEU A 98 27.62 9.42 -3.42
CA LEU A 98 27.05 8.76 -2.26
C LEU A 98 26.66 7.32 -2.61
N ILE A 99 27.18 6.33 -1.86
CA ILE A 99 26.95 4.90 -2.15
C ILE A 99 25.96 4.30 -1.17
N LYS A 100 26.26 4.41 0.12
CA LYS A 100 25.44 3.82 1.19
C LYS A 100 25.16 4.89 2.24
N PRO A 101 23.90 5.29 2.45
CA PRO A 101 23.57 6.26 3.48
C PRO A 101 23.88 5.68 4.86
N LYS A 102 24.51 6.49 5.73
CA LYS A 102 24.67 6.17 7.14
C LYS A 102 23.35 6.45 7.84
N VAL A 103 22.61 5.39 8.14
CA VAL A 103 21.31 5.49 8.81
C VAL A 103 21.52 6.04 10.22
N MET A 104 20.72 7.06 10.60
CA MET A 104 20.73 7.60 11.96
C MET A 104 20.26 6.52 12.94
N GLU A 105 20.93 6.38 14.08
CA GLU A 105 20.54 5.41 15.10
C GLU A 105 19.06 5.58 15.48
N GLY A 106 18.35 4.45 15.55
CA GLY A 106 16.91 4.43 15.83
C GLY A 106 16.01 4.79 14.65
N THR A 107 16.54 5.01 13.44
CA THR A 107 15.73 5.24 12.22
C THR A 107 15.72 4.05 11.27
N VAL A 108 14.64 3.92 10.50
CA VAL A 108 14.48 2.90 9.45
C VAL A 108 14.08 3.59 8.16
N ALA A 109 14.70 3.21 7.03
CA ALA A 109 14.32 3.76 5.74
C ALA A 109 12.87 3.40 5.41
N ALA A 110 12.05 4.42 5.11
CA ALA A 110 10.62 4.25 4.89
C ALA A 110 10.32 3.26 3.75
N GLN A 111 11.08 3.35 2.65
CA GLN A 111 10.95 2.45 1.50
C GLN A 111 11.16 0.98 1.90
N ASP A 112 12.18 0.69 2.70
CA ASP A 112 12.47 -0.66 3.18
C ASP A 112 11.38 -1.16 4.13
N GLU A 113 10.88 -0.32 5.03
CA GLU A 113 9.86 -0.71 5.99
C GLU A 113 8.52 -1.03 5.31
N PHE A 114 8.09 -0.17 4.39
CA PHE A 114 6.87 -0.42 3.61
C PHE A 114 7.02 -1.63 2.68
N TYR A 115 8.21 -1.85 2.12
CA TYR A 115 8.48 -3.07 1.35
C TYR A 115 8.38 -4.31 2.22
N ARG A 116 9.08 -4.35 3.37
CA ARG A 116 9.08 -5.47 4.32
C ARG A 116 7.69 -5.78 4.86
N SER A 117 6.90 -4.75 5.11
CA SER A 117 5.54 -4.84 5.64
C SER A 117 4.47 -5.12 4.56
N GLY A 118 4.86 -5.28 3.29
CA GLY A 118 3.95 -5.65 2.20
C GLY A 118 3.06 -4.50 1.68
N TRP A 119 3.47 -3.25 1.87
CA TRP A 119 2.74 -2.05 1.42
C TRP A 119 3.35 -1.34 0.22
N ALA A 120 4.60 -1.65 -0.15
CA ALA A 120 5.23 -1.04 -1.32
C ALA A 120 4.57 -1.49 -2.64
N LEU A 121 4.17 -0.52 -3.45
CA LEU A 121 3.66 -0.74 -4.81
C LEU A 121 4.71 -0.37 -5.85
N ASN A 122 4.53 -0.90 -7.06
CA ASN A 122 5.44 -0.66 -8.17
C ASN A 122 4.95 0.52 -9.02
N MET A 123 5.71 1.61 -9.06
CA MET A 123 5.38 2.79 -9.87
C MET A 123 5.18 2.46 -11.36
N LYS A 124 5.90 1.48 -11.92
CA LYS A 124 5.77 1.10 -13.34
C LYS A 124 4.39 0.53 -13.69
N GLU A 125 3.63 0.08 -12.69
CA GLU A 125 2.29 -0.48 -12.86
C GLU A 125 1.19 0.55 -12.56
N LEU A 126 1.57 1.77 -12.17
CA LEU A 126 0.66 2.87 -11.90
C LEU A 126 0.63 3.83 -13.10
N LYS A 127 -0.58 4.12 -13.59
CA LYS A 127 -0.83 5.18 -14.56
C LYS A 127 -1.62 6.28 -13.89
N LEU A 128 -1.04 7.47 -13.81
CA LEU A 128 -1.72 8.66 -13.30
C LEU A 128 -2.65 9.22 -14.39
N LEU A 129 -3.88 9.52 -14.02
CA LEU A 129 -4.93 10.08 -14.89
C LEU A 129 -5.29 11.49 -14.40
N GLN A 130 -6.55 11.91 -14.57
CA GLN A 130 -6.97 13.26 -14.17
C GLN A 130 -6.93 13.49 -12.65
N THR A 131 -6.69 14.74 -12.25
CA THR A 131 -6.93 15.20 -10.87
C THR A 131 -8.42 15.10 -10.53
N ILE A 132 -8.73 14.42 -9.42
CA ILE A 132 -10.10 14.24 -8.91
C ILE A 132 -10.37 15.06 -7.65
N GLY A 133 -9.33 15.60 -7.02
CA GLY A 133 -9.46 16.49 -5.87
C GLY A 133 -8.21 17.33 -5.67
N LYS A 134 -8.38 18.54 -5.16
CA LYS A 134 -7.29 19.38 -4.68
C LYS A 134 -7.45 19.51 -3.17
N GLY A 135 -6.51 18.95 -2.41
CA GLY A 135 -6.49 19.04 -0.96
C GLY A 135 -5.42 20.00 -0.47
N GLU A 136 -5.52 20.37 0.81
CA GLU A 136 -4.51 21.18 1.52
C GLU A 136 -3.12 20.51 1.51
N PHE A 137 -3.11 19.17 1.53
CA PHE A 137 -1.89 18.35 1.63
C PHE A 137 -1.40 17.78 0.30
N GLY A 138 -1.99 18.19 -0.82
CA GLY A 138 -1.63 17.72 -2.16
C GLY A 138 -2.83 17.40 -3.04
N ASP A 139 -2.55 17.20 -4.32
CA ASP A 139 -3.56 16.81 -5.30
C ASP A 139 -3.85 15.31 -5.20
N VAL A 140 -5.13 14.97 -5.30
CA VAL A 140 -5.60 13.59 -5.44
C VAL A 140 -5.93 13.36 -6.91
N MET A 141 -5.30 12.37 -7.52
CA MET A 141 -5.51 11.96 -8.90
C MET A 141 -6.23 10.61 -8.96
N LEU A 142 -7.04 10.43 -10.01
CA LEU A 142 -7.45 9.10 -10.43
C LEU A 142 -6.20 8.41 -11.01
N GLY A 143 -6.04 7.13 -10.71
CA GLY A 143 -5.03 6.30 -11.34
C GLY A 143 -5.60 4.97 -11.80
N ASP A 144 -4.85 4.29 -12.65
CA ASP A 144 -5.01 2.87 -12.95
C ASP A 144 -3.82 2.11 -12.35
N TYR A 145 -4.10 1.19 -11.43
CA TYR A 145 -3.11 0.29 -10.88
C TYR A 145 -3.50 -1.15 -11.23
N ARG A 146 -2.73 -1.76 -12.13
CA ARG A 146 -3.01 -3.10 -12.69
C ARG A 146 -4.44 -3.27 -13.21
N GLY A 147 -4.94 -2.28 -13.96
CA GLY A 147 -6.28 -2.32 -14.55
C GLY A 147 -7.43 -1.97 -13.59
N ASN A 148 -7.13 -1.61 -12.34
CA ASN A 148 -8.13 -1.18 -11.36
C ASN A 148 -8.01 0.31 -11.10
N LYS A 149 -9.16 1.00 -11.03
CA LYS A 149 -9.19 2.42 -10.65
C LYS A 149 -8.78 2.60 -9.20
N VAL A 150 -7.87 3.52 -8.96
CA VAL A 150 -7.35 3.88 -7.63
C VAL A 150 -7.37 5.39 -7.44
N ALA A 151 -7.41 5.84 -6.19
CA ALA A 151 -7.12 7.23 -5.86
C ALA A 151 -5.65 7.33 -5.43
N VAL A 152 -4.95 8.33 -5.96
CA VAL A 152 -3.52 8.55 -5.72
C VAL A 152 -3.32 9.94 -5.18
N LYS A 153 -2.91 10.04 -3.91
CA LYS A 153 -2.54 11.31 -3.30
C LYS A 153 -1.04 11.53 -3.46
N CYS A 154 -0.67 12.59 -4.16
CA CYS A 154 0.73 12.97 -4.37
C CYS A 154 1.17 13.99 -3.34
N ILE A 155 2.23 13.67 -2.61
CA ILE A 155 2.83 14.58 -1.65
C ILE A 155 4.03 15.24 -2.35
N LYS A 156 3.85 16.52 -2.72
CA LYS A 156 4.73 17.24 -3.65
C LYS A 156 5.94 17.95 -3.01
N ASN A 157 5.99 18.07 -1.68
CA ASN A 157 7.02 18.87 -0.99
C ASN A 157 7.68 18.08 0.14
N ASP A 158 9.00 18.20 0.29
CA ASP A 158 9.78 17.51 1.32
C ASP A 158 9.42 17.96 2.75
N ALA A 159 8.93 19.19 2.91
CA ALA A 159 8.39 19.66 4.18
C ALA A 159 7.20 18.80 4.68
N THR A 160 6.48 18.15 3.76
CA THR A 160 5.33 17.29 4.08
C THR A 160 5.67 15.80 4.02
N ALA A 161 6.93 15.43 3.86
CA ALA A 161 7.40 14.05 3.93
C ALA A 161 7.03 13.37 5.27
N GLN A 162 7.07 14.12 6.38
CA GLN A 162 6.61 13.61 7.68
C GLN A 162 5.09 13.41 7.72
N ALA A 163 4.31 14.29 7.09
CA ALA A 163 2.87 14.12 6.97
C ALA A 163 2.52 12.87 6.15
N PHE A 164 3.24 12.61 5.06
CA PHE A 164 3.14 11.36 4.30
C PHE A 164 3.38 10.13 5.18
N LEU A 165 4.49 10.12 5.92
CA LEU A 165 4.85 8.97 6.77
C LEU A 165 3.81 8.74 7.86
N ALA A 166 3.32 9.81 8.50
CA ALA A 166 2.27 9.73 9.51
C ALA A 166 0.96 9.18 8.93
N GLU A 167 0.47 9.75 7.83
CA GLU A 167 -0.77 9.34 7.17
C GLU A 167 -0.69 7.88 6.71
N ALA A 168 0.35 7.52 5.97
CA ALA A 168 0.55 6.16 5.48
C ALA A 168 0.67 5.15 6.62
N SER A 169 1.47 5.43 7.64
CA SER A 169 1.70 4.50 8.76
C SER A 169 0.40 4.21 9.52
N VAL A 170 -0.42 5.23 9.79
CA VAL A 170 -1.73 5.05 10.42
C VAL A 170 -2.62 4.19 9.54
N MET A 171 -2.71 4.50 8.25
CA MET A 171 -3.57 3.74 7.32
C MET A 171 -3.19 2.26 7.19
N THR A 172 -1.92 1.89 7.43
CA THR A 172 -1.51 0.46 7.44
C THR A 172 -2.15 -0.35 8.57
N GLN A 173 -2.66 0.30 9.61
CA GLN A 173 -3.26 -0.32 10.79
C GLN A 173 -4.79 -0.26 10.77
N LEU A 174 -5.37 0.48 9.81
CA LEU A 174 -6.81 0.68 9.71
C LEU A 174 -7.44 -0.33 8.76
N ARG A 175 -8.48 -1.02 9.24
CA ARG A 175 -9.27 -1.94 8.45
C ARG A 175 -10.72 -1.92 8.89
N HIS A 176 -11.58 -1.32 8.07
CA HIS A 176 -13.02 -1.26 8.32
C HIS A 176 -13.76 -0.96 7.01
N ASN A 177 -14.98 -1.48 6.86
CA ASN A 177 -15.78 -1.30 5.63
C ASN A 177 -16.14 0.17 5.34
N ASN A 178 -16.19 1.00 6.38
CA ASN A 178 -16.52 2.43 6.28
C ASN A 178 -15.28 3.34 6.36
N LEU A 179 -14.07 2.78 6.27
CA LEU A 179 -12.83 3.54 6.16
C LEU A 179 -12.20 3.28 4.79
N VAL A 180 -11.77 4.36 4.12
CA VAL A 180 -11.10 4.26 2.82
C VAL A 180 -9.82 3.43 2.98
N GLN A 181 -9.78 2.30 2.30
CA GLN A 181 -8.72 1.31 2.42
C GLN A 181 -7.44 1.76 1.68
N LEU A 182 -6.32 1.70 2.40
CA LEU A 182 -4.99 1.78 1.79
C LEU A 182 -4.74 0.55 0.93
N LEU A 183 -4.33 0.76 -0.32
CA LEU A 183 -3.87 -0.30 -1.21
C LEU A 183 -2.34 -0.44 -1.14
N GLY A 184 -1.64 0.67 -0.93
CA GLY A 184 -0.21 0.71 -0.68
C GLY A 184 0.41 2.07 -0.90
N VAL A 185 1.74 2.11 -0.86
CA VAL A 185 2.53 3.33 -1.00
C VAL A 185 3.61 3.17 -2.06
N ILE A 186 3.96 4.27 -2.70
CA ILE A 186 5.07 4.33 -3.64
C ILE A 186 6.01 5.42 -3.16
N VAL A 187 7.29 5.05 -3.03
CA VAL A 187 8.39 5.95 -2.70
C VAL A 187 9.37 5.86 -3.87
N GLU A 188 9.41 6.89 -4.71
CA GLU A 188 10.33 6.97 -5.84
C GLU A 188 11.70 7.52 -5.40
N GLU A 189 12.76 7.03 -6.04
CA GLU A 189 14.13 7.51 -5.84
C GLU A 189 14.26 9.01 -6.14
N LYS A 190 13.51 9.52 -7.13
CA LYS A 190 13.47 10.95 -7.48
C LYS A 190 12.63 11.81 -6.53
N GLY A 191 11.99 11.20 -5.52
CA GLY A 191 11.24 11.92 -4.49
C GLY A 191 9.73 11.90 -4.58
N GLY A 192 9.16 11.25 -5.59
CA GLY A 192 7.72 11.06 -5.67
C GLY A 192 7.22 10.22 -4.50
N LEU A 193 6.31 10.78 -3.70
CA LEU A 193 5.63 10.10 -2.60
C LEU A 193 4.15 9.98 -2.92
N TYR A 194 3.65 8.75 -2.97
CA TYR A 194 2.28 8.46 -3.35
C TYR A 194 1.61 7.55 -2.33
N ILE A 195 0.44 7.97 -1.86
CA ILE A 195 -0.48 7.12 -1.09
C ILE A 195 -1.56 6.66 -2.07
N VAL A 196 -1.67 5.34 -2.25
CA VAL A 196 -2.62 4.72 -3.18
C VAL A 196 -3.73 4.06 -2.37
N THR A 197 -4.96 4.53 -2.56
CA THR A 197 -6.15 4.03 -1.88
C THR A 197 -7.18 3.54 -2.88
N GLU A 198 -8.23 2.90 -2.39
CA GLU A 198 -9.40 2.62 -3.22
C GLU A 198 -10.02 3.90 -3.80
N TYR A 199 -10.65 3.76 -4.96
CA TYR A 199 -11.28 4.87 -5.67
C TYR A 199 -12.76 5.01 -5.30
N MET A 200 -13.12 6.17 -4.75
CA MET A 200 -14.49 6.52 -4.40
C MET A 200 -15.17 7.25 -5.57
N ALA A 201 -15.86 6.49 -6.44
CA ALA A 201 -16.43 7.00 -7.70
C ALA A 201 -17.44 8.15 -7.56
N LYS A 202 -18.04 8.32 -6.37
CA LYS A 202 -19.04 9.36 -6.08
C LYS A 202 -18.47 10.62 -5.42
N GLY A 203 -17.15 10.67 -5.24
CA GLY A 203 -16.48 11.82 -4.64
C GLY A 203 -16.79 11.99 -3.15
N SER A 204 -16.67 13.23 -2.68
CA SER A 204 -16.93 13.57 -1.27
C SER A 204 -18.42 13.48 -0.94
N LEU A 205 -18.74 13.19 0.32
CA LEU A 205 -20.13 13.19 0.79
C LEU A 205 -20.77 14.58 0.61
N VAL A 206 -20.00 15.66 0.81
CA VAL A 206 -20.48 17.04 0.62
C VAL A 206 -20.95 17.28 -0.81
N ASP A 207 -20.15 16.89 -1.80
CA ASP A 207 -20.50 17.09 -3.22
C ASP A 207 -21.66 16.16 -3.63
N TYR A 208 -21.69 14.95 -3.09
CA TYR A 208 -22.78 14.00 -3.32
C TYR A 208 -24.12 14.54 -2.81
N LEU A 209 -24.14 15.09 -1.59
CA LEU A 209 -25.35 15.69 -1.00
C LEU A 209 -25.81 16.91 -1.79
N ARG A 210 -24.87 17.81 -2.17
CA ARG A 210 -25.18 19.02 -2.94
C ARG A 210 -25.74 18.72 -4.34
N SER A 211 -25.16 17.75 -5.04
CA SER A 211 -25.55 17.42 -6.42
C SER A 211 -26.87 16.67 -6.54
N ARG A 212 -27.27 15.91 -5.51
CA ARG A 212 -28.53 15.13 -5.50
C ARG A 212 -29.69 15.87 -4.86
N GLY A 213 -29.43 16.59 -3.77
CA GLY A 213 -30.43 17.36 -3.03
C GLY A 213 -31.56 16.52 -2.42
N ARG A 214 -32.47 17.20 -1.72
CA ARG A 214 -33.58 16.59 -0.96
C ARG A 214 -34.66 15.92 -1.81
N SER A 215 -34.71 16.23 -3.12
CA SER A 215 -35.67 15.60 -4.05
C SER A 215 -35.31 14.15 -4.36
N VAL A 216 -34.04 13.78 -4.20
CA VAL A 216 -33.54 12.42 -4.45
C VAL A 216 -33.16 11.72 -3.14
N LEU A 217 -32.63 12.46 -2.16
CA LEU A 217 -32.15 11.91 -0.90
C LEU A 217 -33.20 12.08 0.22
N GLY A 218 -33.93 11.00 0.51
CA GLY A 218 -34.87 10.94 1.63
C GLY A 218 -34.21 10.65 2.99
N GLY A 219 -35.00 10.72 4.07
CA GLY A 219 -34.53 10.56 5.46
C GLY A 219 -33.76 9.25 5.71
N ASP A 220 -34.28 8.12 5.22
CA ASP A 220 -33.61 6.81 5.39
C ASP A 220 -32.22 6.75 4.75
N CYS A 221 -32.03 7.44 3.61
CA CYS A 221 -30.73 7.50 2.96
C CYS A 221 -29.73 8.31 3.78
N LEU A 222 -30.17 9.42 4.38
CA LEU A 222 -29.33 10.27 5.21
C LEU A 222 -28.93 9.55 6.50
N LEU A 223 -29.85 8.81 7.10
CA LEU A 223 -29.58 8.00 8.29
C LEU A 223 -28.52 6.94 8.00
N LYS A 224 -28.58 6.27 6.84
CA LYS A 224 -27.57 5.29 6.41
C LYS A 224 -26.17 5.87 6.21
N PHE A 225 -26.02 7.17 5.95
CA PHE A 225 -24.69 7.79 5.88
C PHE A 225 -24.08 8.08 7.26
N SER A 226 -24.89 8.06 8.32
CA SER A 226 -24.45 8.32 9.70
C SER A 226 -24.09 7.06 10.50
N LEU A 227 -24.38 5.88 9.95
CA LEU A 227 -24.17 4.55 10.55
C LEU A 227 -22.93 3.88 9.94
#